data_AF-A0A8X6RFR1-F1
#
_entry.id   AF-A0A8X6RFR1-F1
#
_cell.length_a   1.000
_cell.length_b   1.000
_cell.length_c   1.000
_cell.angle_alpha   90.00
_cell.angle_beta   90.00
_cell.angle_gamma   90.00
#
_symmetry.space_group_name_H-M   'P 1'
#
loop_
_entity.id
_entity.type
_entity.pdbx_description
1 polymer ?
#
loop_
_entity_poly.entity_id
_entity_poly.type
_entity_poly.pdbx_seq_one_letter_code
_entity_poly.pdbx_strand_id
1 'polypeptide(L)'
;MPLRRNRRQYEQLTDFDRGRIIGLREAGWSNRRIGRHLGRSDMVVARCWQQWITEGRVYRRGGSGRPRNTNDREDRAIRRVATFGTNNVASIHSTPLTSLPDIQCHQEKP
;
A
#
# COMPACT_ATOMS: atom_id res chain seq x y z
N MET A 1 -21.67 -13.67 -19.18
CA MET A 1 -20.34 -13.39 -19.74
C MET A 1 -19.39 -12.95 -18.63
N PRO A 2 -18.20 -13.54 -18.45
CA PRO A 2 -17.29 -13.13 -17.40
C PRO A 2 -16.62 -11.81 -17.78
N LEU A 3 -16.75 -10.79 -16.93
CA LEU A 3 -16.03 -9.54 -17.07
C LEU A 3 -14.54 -9.81 -16.80
N ARG A 4 -13.76 -10.01 -17.87
CA ARG A 4 -12.30 -10.00 -17.80
C ARG A 4 -11.87 -8.64 -17.26
N ARG A 5 -11.47 -8.60 -15.99
CA ARG A 5 -10.88 -7.43 -15.36
C ARG A 5 -9.63 -7.06 -16.17
N ASN A 6 -9.74 -6.07 -17.05
CA ASN A 6 -8.60 -5.50 -17.74
C ASN A 6 -7.72 -4.85 -16.67
N ARG A 7 -6.77 -5.62 -16.13
CA ARG A 7 -5.70 -5.07 -15.30
C ARG A 7 -4.86 -4.23 -16.24
N ARG A 8 -5.18 -2.94 -16.32
CA ARG A 8 -4.28 -1.95 -16.89
C ARG A 8 -2.91 -2.22 -16.27
N GLN A 9 -1.93 -2.58 -17.10
CA GLN A 9 -0.56 -2.74 -16.65
C GLN A 9 -0.09 -1.36 -16.21
N TYR A 10 -0.14 -1.11 -14.90
CA TYR A 10 0.39 0.09 -14.30
C TYR A 10 1.91 -0.06 -14.24
N GLU A 11 2.56 0.37 -15.30
CA GLU A 11 4.01 0.48 -15.29
C GLU A 11 4.40 1.63 -14.37
N GLN A 12 5.18 1.32 -13.34
CA GLN A 12 5.61 2.30 -12.37
C GLN A 12 6.62 3.25 -13.01
N LEU A 13 6.51 4.53 -12.68
CA LEU A 13 7.51 5.51 -13.08
C LEU A 13 8.82 5.21 -12.35
N THR A 14 9.88 4.97 -13.12
CA THR A 14 11.21 4.70 -12.58
C THR A 14 11.81 5.99 -11.98
N ASP A 15 12.76 5.86 -11.05
CA ASP A 15 13.43 7.04 -10.48
C ASP A 15 14.25 7.78 -11.54
N PHE A 16 14.78 7.08 -12.54
CA PHE A 16 15.42 7.68 -13.70
C PHE A 16 14.43 8.53 -14.53
N ASP A 17 13.23 8.01 -14.80
CA ASP A 17 12.18 8.78 -15.50
C ASP A 17 11.79 10.03 -14.72
N ARG A 18 11.71 9.95 -13.38
CA ARG A 18 11.43 11.10 -12.51
C ARG A 18 12.51 12.17 -12.61
N GLY A 19 13.78 11.78 -12.56
CA GLY A 19 14.91 12.70 -12.74
C GLY A 19 14.87 13.41 -14.09
N ARG A 20 14.59 12.66 -15.18
CA ARG A 20 14.42 13.25 -16.52
C ARG A 20 13.26 14.24 -16.58
N ILE A 21 12.12 13.92 -15.96
CA ILE A 21 10.97 14.82 -15.90
C ILE A 21 11.33 16.14 -15.21
N ILE A 22 12.01 16.07 -14.07
CA ILE A 22 12.40 17.25 -13.28
C ILE A 22 13.37 18.12 -14.10
N GLY A 23 14.46 17.55 -14.62
CA GLY A 23 15.44 18.30 -15.39
C GLY A 23 14.85 18.95 -16.65
N LEU A 24 13.96 18.26 -17.36
CA LEU A 24 13.27 18.85 -18.53
C LEU A 24 12.29 19.95 -18.15
N ARG A 25 11.61 19.83 -17.00
CA ARG A 25 10.72 20.87 -16.48
C ARG A 25 11.50 22.12 -16.08
N GLU A 26 12.63 21.95 -15.41
CA GLU A 26 13.55 23.05 -15.06
C GLU A 26 14.11 23.73 -16.31
N ALA A 27 14.37 22.97 -17.38
CA ALA A 27 14.73 23.51 -18.70
C ALA A 27 13.56 24.18 -19.46
N GLY A 28 12.38 24.35 -18.84
CA GLY A 28 11.24 25.07 -19.41
C GLY A 28 10.38 24.27 -20.39
N TRP A 29 10.54 22.94 -20.47
CA TRP A 29 9.73 22.14 -21.38
C TRP A 29 8.28 22.01 -20.87
N SER A 30 7.32 22.01 -21.81
CA SER A 30 5.92 21.75 -21.51
C SER A 30 5.67 20.28 -21.19
N ASN A 31 4.72 19.99 -20.30
CA ASN A 31 4.43 18.62 -19.87
C ASN A 31 4.09 17.69 -21.05
N ARG A 32 3.29 18.18 -22.01
CA ARG A 32 2.95 17.43 -23.23
C ARG A 32 4.16 17.10 -24.09
N ARG A 33 5.20 17.95 -24.13
CA ARG A 33 6.44 17.69 -24.86
C ARG A 33 7.28 16.64 -24.14
N ILE A 34 7.38 16.75 -22.82
CA ILE A 34 8.08 15.79 -21.95
C ILE A 34 7.42 14.41 -22.03
N GLY A 35 6.09 14.34 -21.90
CA GLY A 35 5.34 13.09 -21.99
C GLY A 35 5.54 12.38 -23.32
N ARG A 36 5.49 13.10 -24.44
CA ARG A 36 5.79 12.54 -25.77
C ARG A 36 7.23 12.05 -25.88
N HIS A 37 8.20 12.79 -25.34
CA HIS A 37 9.60 12.40 -25.37
C HIS A 37 9.89 11.13 -24.53
N LEU A 38 9.18 10.97 -23.42
CA LEU A 38 9.40 9.88 -22.46
C LEU A 38 8.41 8.71 -22.63
N GLY A 39 7.47 8.77 -23.58
CA GLY A 39 6.41 7.76 -23.71
C GLY A 39 5.45 7.71 -22.51
N ARG A 40 5.29 8.82 -21.78
CA ARG A 40 4.43 8.95 -20.60
C ARG A 40 3.28 9.93 -20.86
N SER A 41 2.20 9.80 -20.11
CA SER A 41 1.08 10.76 -20.20
C SER A 41 1.44 12.09 -19.54
N ASP A 42 0.84 13.18 -20.02
CA ASP A 42 0.99 14.52 -19.44
C ASP A 42 0.68 14.53 -17.93
N MET A 43 -0.38 13.81 -17.52
CA MET A 43 -0.75 13.64 -16.11
C MET A 43 0.37 13.03 -15.25
N VAL A 44 1.14 12.08 -15.78
CA VAL A 44 2.28 11.50 -15.04
C VAL A 44 3.37 12.54 -14.83
N VAL A 45 3.63 13.37 -15.84
CA VAL A 45 4.59 14.48 -15.76
C VAL A 45 4.13 15.52 -14.75
N ALA A 46 2.86 15.94 -14.81
CA ALA A 46 2.29 16.93 -13.91
C ALA A 46 2.33 16.45 -12.44
N ARG A 47 1.95 15.20 -12.17
CA ARG A 47 2.01 14.61 -10.82
C ARG A 47 3.44 14.51 -10.31
N CYS A 48 4.39 14.07 -11.14
CA CYS A 48 5.79 13.99 -10.76
C CYS A 48 6.37 15.36 -10.42
N TRP A 49 6.07 16.38 -11.23
CA TRP A 49 6.49 17.75 -10.98
C TRP A 49 5.89 18.30 -9.67
N GLN A 50 4.60 18.08 -9.45
CA GLN A 50 3.95 18.52 -8.21
C GLN A 50 4.56 17.84 -6.98
N GLN A 51 4.82 16.52 -7.06
CA GLN A 51 5.50 15.77 -6.00
C GLN A 51 6.88 16.36 -5.68
N TRP A 52 7.65 16.71 -6.71
CA TRP A 52 8.95 17.34 -6.55
C TRP A 52 8.87 18.68 -5.84
N ILE A 53 7.96 19.57 -6.26
CA ILE A 53 7.77 20.88 -5.63
C ILE A 53 7.30 20.76 -4.18
N THR A 54 6.45 19.77 -3.87
CA THR A 54 5.90 19.59 -2.52
C THR A 54 6.88 18.91 -1.56
N GLU A 55 7.67 17.94 -2.02
CA GLU A 55 8.46 17.07 -1.14
C GLU A 55 9.97 17.12 -1.37
N GLY A 56 10.44 17.69 -2.49
CA GLY A 56 11.86 17.81 -2.83
C GLY A 56 12.58 16.48 -3.04
N ARG A 57 11.86 15.39 -3.37
CA ARG A 57 12.47 14.07 -3.61
C ARG A 57 12.15 13.49 -4.98
N VAL A 58 13.14 12.80 -5.54
CA VAL A 58 13.06 12.12 -6.85
C VAL A 58 12.66 10.66 -6.71
N TYR A 59 12.78 10.06 -5.52
CA TYR A 59 12.49 8.65 -5.29
C TYR A 59 11.10 8.42 -4.68
N ARG A 60 10.56 7.22 -4.91
CA ARG A 60 9.29 6.81 -4.28
C ARG A 60 9.50 6.48 -2.81
N ARG A 61 8.60 6.93 -1.92
CA ARG A 61 8.55 6.38 -0.56
C ARG A 61 8.16 4.90 -0.58
N GLY A 62 8.86 4.11 0.24
CA GLY A 62 8.37 2.80 0.65
C GLY A 62 6.98 2.96 1.28
N GLY A 63 6.04 2.10 0.89
CA GLY A 63 4.77 2.04 1.59
C GLY A 63 4.97 1.40 2.96
N SER A 64 4.31 1.91 4.00
CA SER A 64 4.27 1.30 5.34
C SER A 64 3.45 0.00 5.39
N GLY A 65 2.84 -0.40 4.27
CA GLY A 65 1.91 -1.53 4.20
C GLY A 65 0.57 -1.20 4.87
N ARG A 66 -0.34 -2.17 4.87
CA ARG A 66 -1.56 -2.08 5.67
C ARG A 66 -1.17 -2.24 7.14
N PRO A 67 -1.64 -1.37 8.05
CA PRO A 67 -1.45 -1.57 9.48
C PRO A 67 -1.92 -2.97 9.89
N ARG A 68 -1.16 -3.60 10.80
CA ARG A 68 -1.52 -4.91 11.31
C ARG A 68 -2.82 -4.80 12.08
N ASN A 69 -3.71 -5.78 11.87
CA ASN A 69 -4.94 -5.88 12.66
C ASN A 69 -4.66 -6.40 14.07
N THR A 70 -3.54 -7.10 14.26
CA THR A 70 -3.14 -7.67 15.54
C THR A 70 -1.94 -6.92 16.12
N ASN A 71 -1.92 -6.81 17.45
CA ASN A 71 -0.76 -6.34 18.19
C ASN A 71 0.15 -7.50 18.63
N ASP A 72 1.34 -7.17 19.15
CA ASP A 72 2.34 -8.17 19.55
C ASP A 72 1.87 -9.10 20.69
N ARG A 73 0.92 -8.65 21.52
CA ARG A 73 0.38 -9.46 22.62
C ARG A 73 -0.60 -10.49 22.09
N GLU A 74 -1.50 -10.08 21.20
CA GLU A 74 -2.42 -10.96 20.49
C GLU A 74 -1.66 -11.97 19.65
N ASP A 75 -0.62 -11.55 18.92
CA ASP A 75 0.23 -12.46 18.15
C ASP A 75 0.90 -13.51 19.04
N ARG A 76 1.30 -13.16 20.27
CA ARG A 76 1.84 -14.11 21.25
C ARG A 76 0.76 -15.04 21.78
N ALA A 77 -0.45 -14.54 22.02
CA ALA A 77 -1.58 -15.37 22.44
C ALA A 77 -1.97 -16.38 21.34
N ILE A 78 -2.10 -15.92 20.10
CA ILE A 78 -2.37 -16.74 18.91
C ILE A 78 -1.27 -17.80 18.75
N ARG A 79 0.01 -17.42 18.86
CA ARG A 79 1.12 -18.38 18.80
C ARG A 79 1.03 -19.44 19.90
N ARG A 80 0.74 -19.05 21.14
CA ARG A 80 0.57 -20.00 22.26
C ARG A 80 -0.58 -20.97 22.05
N VAL A 81 -1.75 -20.47 21.60
CA VAL A 81 -2.90 -21.31 21.29
C VAL A 81 -2.57 -22.27 20.13
N ALA A 82 -1.86 -21.81 19.11
CA ALA A 82 -1.44 -22.66 18.01
C ALA A 82 -0.43 -23.74 18.43
N THR A 83 0.53 -23.42 19.31
CA THR A 83 1.57 -24.37 19.74
C THR A 83 1.13 -25.34 20.83
N PHE A 84 0.23 -24.94 21.72
CA PHE A 84 -0.18 -25.73 22.90
C PHE A 84 -1.66 -26.13 22.90
N GLY A 85 -2.47 -25.63 21.97
CA GLY A 85 -3.93 -25.81 21.95
C GLY A 85 -4.41 -27.12 21.30
N THR A 86 -3.55 -28.12 21.13
CA THR A 86 -3.96 -29.45 20.63
C THR A 86 -3.61 -30.51 21.66
N ASN A 87 -4.40 -30.63 22.72
CA ASN A 87 -4.42 -31.85 23.56
C ASN A 87 -5.74 -32.08 24.32
N ASN A 88 -6.87 -31.47 23.92
CA ASN A 88 -8.17 -31.93 24.41
C ASN A 88 -9.33 -31.57 23.48
N VAL A 89 -9.83 -32.56 22.74
CA VAL A 89 -11.04 -32.46 21.89
C VAL A 89 -12.29 -32.11 22.72
N ALA A 90 -12.28 -32.36 24.04
CA ALA A 90 -13.39 -32.02 24.92
C ALA A 90 -13.53 -30.52 25.24
N SER A 91 -12.46 -29.71 25.05
CA SER A 91 -12.45 -28.30 25.46
C SER A 91 -12.95 -27.33 24.39
N ILE A 92 -13.20 -27.80 23.17
CA ILE A 92 -13.73 -27.00 22.06
C ILE A 92 -15.21 -26.64 22.30
N HIS A 93 -15.93 -27.44 23.10
CA HIS A 93 -17.35 -27.23 23.40
C HIS A 93 -17.61 -26.44 24.70
N SER A 94 -16.57 -26.10 25.47
CA SER A 94 -16.72 -25.46 26.80
C SER A 94 -16.22 -24.02 26.87
N THR A 95 -15.68 -23.45 25.79
CA THR A 95 -15.47 -21.99 25.73
C THR A 95 -16.82 -21.33 25.42
N PRO A 96 -17.46 -20.62 26.37
CA PRO A 96 -18.57 -19.76 25.99
C PRO A 96 -18.02 -18.73 24.99
N LEU A 97 -18.78 -18.45 23.93
CA LEU A 97 -18.45 -17.46 22.88
C LEU A 97 -18.12 -16.04 23.43
N THR A 98 -18.23 -15.84 24.74
CA THR A 98 -18.13 -14.57 25.47
C THR A 98 -16.73 -14.25 26.00
N SER A 99 -15.73 -15.16 25.91
CA SER A 99 -14.38 -14.90 26.46
C SER A 99 -13.27 -14.75 25.43
N LEU A 100 -13.59 -14.71 24.13
CA LEU A 100 -12.67 -14.10 23.17
C LEU A 100 -12.65 -12.61 23.51
N PRO A 101 -11.47 -11.96 23.60
CA PRO A 101 -11.45 -10.51 23.64
C PRO A 101 -12.22 -10.06 22.40
N ASP A 102 -13.29 -9.31 22.62
CA ASP A 102 -13.96 -8.59 21.53
C ASP A 102 -12.85 -7.90 20.77
N ILE A 103 -12.60 -8.36 19.53
CA ILE A 103 -11.74 -7.67 18.61
C ILE A 103 -12.52 -6.41 18.29
N GLN A 104 -12.33 -5.40 19.15
CA GLN A 104 -12.93 -4.10 19.01
C GLN A 104 -12.42 -3.57 17.68
N CYS A 105 -13.23 -3.78 16.65
CA CYS A 105 -12.98 -3.26 15.32
C CYS A 105 -13.15 -1.75 15.46
N HIS A 106 -12.07 -1.07 15.85
CA HIS A 106 -12.00 0.38 15.83
C HIS A 106 -12.04 0.82 14.37
N GLN A 107 -13.25 0.87 13.83
CA GLN A 107 -13.59 1.65 12.66
C GLN A 107 -13.57 3.11 13.12
N GLU A 108 -12.40 3.72 13.20
CA GLU A 108 -12.33 5.18 13.10
C GLU A 108 -12.58 5.56 11.64
N LYS A 109 -13.67 6.29 11.45
CA LYS A 109 -14.12 6.86 10.18
C LYS A 109 -14.73 8.23 10.50
N PRO A 110 -14.66 9.16 9.54
CA PRO A 110 -13.56 10.07 9.29
C PRO A 110 -13.41 11.20 10.33
#